data_AF-A0A2T4T4C0-F1
#
_entry.id   AF-A0A2T4T4C0-F1
#
_cell.length_a   1.000
_cell.length_b   1.000
_cell.length_c   1.000
_cell.angle_alpha   90.00
_cell.angle_beta   90.00
_cell.angle_gamma   90.00
#
_symmetry.space_group_name_H-M   'P 1'
#
loop_
_entity.id
_entity.type
_entity.pdbx_description
1 polymer ?
#
loop_
_entity_poly.entity_id
_entity_poly.type
_entity_poly.pdbx_seq_one_letter_code
_entity_poly.pdbx_strand_id
1 'polypeptide(L)'
;MKLQQLFFAYDFDELMPIINEMFPGTSKYREPLKKAYDIMTTLKPVASKKSIHYKIMDAPGGNGEQYMGANDVDFRGTWEVSLGKDVTRERGVDLSDTDILANCLVNLCFLGTYPKEFEKAHQELLKP
;
A
#
# COMPACT_ATOMS: atom_id res chain seq x y z
N MET A 1 -11.10 -4.83 8.52
CA MET A 1 -11.70 -3.93 7.51
C MET A 1 -11.24 -4.38 6.13
N LYS A 2 -11.98 -4.10 5.06
CA LYS A 2 -11.51 -4.37 3.69
C LYS A 2 -10.58 -3.26 3.22
N LEU A 3 -9.55 -3.59 2.44
CA LEU A 3 -8.65 -2.57 1.89
C LEU A 3 -9.41 -1.52 1.05
N GLN A 4 -10.41 -1.94 0.27
CA GLN A 4 -11.25 -1.00 -0.47
C GLN A 4 -11.92 0.05 0.43
N GLN A 5 -12.32 -0.31 1.65
CA GLN A 5 -12.96 0.63 2.57
C GLN A 5 -12.00 1.73 3.01
N LEU A 6 -10.71 1.42 3.13
CA LEU A 6 -9.68 2.43 3.39
C LEU A 6 -9.56 3.40 2.22
N PHE A 7 -9.50 2.89 0.98
CA PHE A 7 -9.46 3.73 -0.23
C PHE A 7 -10.68 4.64 -0.41
N PHE A 8 -11.81 4.34 0.22
CA PHE A 8 -13.01 5.19 0.20
C PHE A 8 -13.10 6.14 1.40
N ALA A 9 -12.25 5.96 2.42
CA ALA A 9 -12.32 6.72 3.67
C ALA A 9 -11.37 7.93 3.71
N TYR A 10 -10.34 7.97 2.85
CA TYR A 10 -9.29 8.98 2.89
C TYR A 10 -8.98 9.48 1.50
N ASP A 11 -8.67 10.76 1.35
CA ASP A 11 -8.31 11.35 0.06
C ASP A 11 -6.80 11.27 -0.21
N PHE A 12 -6.41 11.27 -1.49
CA PHE A 12 -4.99 11.20 -1.86
C PHE A 12 -4.16 12.35 -1.29
N ASP A 13 -4.74 13.55 -1.19
CA ASP A 13 -4.04 14.73 -0.69
C ASP A 13 -3.73 14.63 0.82
N GLU A 14 -4.51 13.84 1.57
CA GLU A 14 -4.26 13.49 2.97
C GLU A 14 -3.19 12.40 3.09
N LEU A 15 -3.15 11.46 2.13
CA LEU A 15 -2.21 10.35 2.13
C LEU A 15 -0.80 10.73 1.67
N MET A 16 -0.66 11.63 0.71
CA MET A 16 0.65 11.94 0.11
C MET A 16 1.70 12.44 1.14
N PRO A 17 1.36 13.33 2.11
CA PRO A 17 2.31 13.69 3.16
C PRO A 17 2.78 12.49 3.98
N ILE A 18 1.88 11.58 4.33
CA ILE A 18 2.15 10.37 5.11
C ILE A 18 3.04 9.41 4.30
N ILE A 19 2.75 9.24 3.01
CA ILE A 19 3.60 8.46 2.10
C ILE A 19 5.02 9.03 2.06
N ASN A 20 5.17 10.36 2.02
CA ASN A 20 6.49 10.98 1.99
C ASN A 20 7.20 10.96 3.36
N GLU A 21 6.47 10.89 4.46
CA GLU A 21 7.03 10.66 5.79
C GLU A 21 7.55 9.22 5.94
N MET A 22 6.74 8.23 5.54
CA MET A 22 7.09 6.80 5.60
C MET A 22 8.16 6.40 4.57
N PHE A 23 8.14 7.02 3.38
CA PHE A 23 9.05 6.77 2.28
C PHE A 23 9.65 8.10 1.80
N PRO A 24 10.71 8.60 2.48
CA PRO A 24 11.29 9.90 2.20
C PRO A 24 11.71 10.09 0.74
N GLY A 25 11.36 11.25 0.18
CA GLY A 25 11.69 11.61 -1.20
C GLY A 25 10.67 11.16 -2.23
N THR A 26 9.53 10.58 -1.81
CA THR A 26 8.45 10.20 -2.73
C THR A 26 7.61 11.38 -3.23
N SER A 27 7.77 12.58 -2.68
CA SER A 27 7.10 13.80 -3.17
C SER A 27 7.26 14.03 -4.68
N LYS A 28 8.41 13.69 -5.27
CA LYS A 28 8.63 13.82 -6.72
C LYS A 28 7.81 12.84 -7.57
N TYR A 29 7.28 11.78 -6.94
CA TYR A 29 6.46 10.75 -7.56
C TYR A 29 4.97 10.94 -7.27
N ARG A 30 4.54 12.15 -6.89
CA ARG A 30 3.14 12.46 -6.59
C ARG A 30 2.20 12.02 -7.71
N GLU A 31 2.51 12.38 -8.95
CA GLU A 31 1.65 12.08 -10.11
C GLU A 31 1.46 10.57 -10.35
N PRO A 32 2.52 9.74 -10.44
CA PRO A 32 2.32 8.31 -10.59
C PRO A 32 1.63 7.66 -9.39
N LEU A 33 1.92 8.10 -8.15
CA LEU A 33 1.21 7.61 -6.96
C LEU A 33 -0.28 7.99 -6.97
N LYS A 34 -0.61 9.22 -7.41
CA LYS A 34 -1.99 9.66 -7.58
C LYS A 34 -2.69 8.81 -8.64
N LYS A 35 -2.02 8.52 -9.76
CA LYS A 35 -2.58 7.66 -10.82
C LYS A 35 -2.90 6.26 -10.29
N ALA A 36 -2.03 5.66 -9.46
CA ALA A 36 -2.32 4.39 -8.81
C ALA A 36 -3.56 4.46 -7.91
N TYR A 37 -3.63 5.49 -7.07
CA TYR A 37 -4.76 5.74 -6.18
C TYR A 37 -6.08 5.91 -6.95
N ASP A 38 -6.09 6.74 -7.98
CA ASP A 38 -7.26 7.00 -8.82
C ASP A 38 -7.75 5.72 -9.51
N ILE A 39 -6.83 4.85 -9.95
CA ILE A 39 -7.21 3.55 -10.50
C ILE A 39 -7.84 2.67 -9.40
N MET A 40 -7.16 2.49 -8.26
CA MET A 40 -7.62 1.60 -7.19
C MET A 40 -9.00 1.98 -6.64
N THR A 41 -9.35 3.27 -6.62
CA THR A 41 -10.68 3.75 -6.21
C THR A 41 -11.78 3.45 -7.22
N THR A 42 -11.45 3.14 -8.47
CA THR A 42 -12.42 2.78 -9.52
C THR A 42 -12.56 1.28 -9.73
N LEU A 43 -11.60 0.48 -9.29
CA LEU A 43 -11.59 -0.96 -9.47
C LEU A 43 -12.69 -1.65 -8.65
N LYS A 44 -13.30 -2.67 -9.24
CA LYS A 44 -14.23 -3.57 -8.53
C LYS A 44 -13.43 -4.66 -7.81
N PRO A 45 -13.51 -4.77 -6.48
CA PRO A 45 -12.74 -5.76 -5.75
C PRO A 45 -13.20 -7.18 -6.06
N VAL A 46 -12.25 -8.11 -6.05
CA VAL A 46 -12.50 -9.54 -6.12
C VAL A 46 -12.38 -10.11 -4.72
N ALA A 47 -13.38 -10.88 -4.29
CA ALA A 47 -13.38 -11.48 -2.95
C ALA A 47 -12.13 -12.36 -2.76
N SER A 48 -11.44 -12.13 -1.65
CA SER A 48 -10.24 -12.88 -1.28
C SER A 48 -10.39 -13.44 0.14
N LYS A 49 -9.92 -14.66 0.34
CA LYS A 49 -9.75 -15.27 1.68
C LYS A 49 -8.40 -14.93 2.32
N LYS A 50 -7.50 -14.28 1.57
CA LYS A 50 -6.21 -13.81 2.08
C LYS A 50 -6.37 -12.46 2.76
N SER A 51 -5.49 -12.17 3.70
CA SER A 51 -5.43 -10.90 4.43
C SER A 51 -4.08 -10.22 4.25
N ILE A 52 -4.06 -8.91 4.44
CA ILE A 52 -2.83 -8.13 4.68
C ILE A 52 -2.70 -7.99 6.19
N HIS A 53 -1.64 -8.56 6.76
CA HIS A 53 -1.47 -8.68 8.20
C HIS A 53 -0.30 -7.83 8.68
N TYR A 54 -0.62 -6.71 9.32
CA TYR A 54 0.37 -5.83 9.91
C TYR A 54 0.81 -6.35 11.26
N LYS A 55 2.13 -6.42 11.46
CA LYS A 55 2.80 -6.96 12.64
C LYS A 55 4.09 -6.19 12.91
N ILE A 56 4.66 -6.40 14.10
CA ILE A 56 6.02 -5.97 14.42
C ILE A 56 6.99 -6.98 13.78
N MET A 57 7.95 -6.49 13.02
CA MET A 57 8.91 -7.27 12.25
C MET A 57 10.32 -6.82 12.57
N ASP A 58 11.26 -7.76 12.60
CA ASP A 58 12.68 -7.42 12.74
C ASP A 58 13.20 -6.81 11.43
N ALA A 59 13.93 -5.70 11.56
CA ALA A 59 14.56 -5.03 10.45
C ALA A 59 15.52 -5.98 9.71
N PRO A 60 15.55 -5.94 8.36
CA PRO A 60 16.56 -6.67 7.60
C PRO A 60 17.96 -6.30 8.09
N GLY A 61 18.79 -7.29 8.41
CA GLY A 61 20.16 -7.08 8.88
C GLY A 61 20.40 -7.39 10.37
N GLY A 62 19.37 -7.71 11.14
CA GLY A 62 19.53 -8.40 12.44
C GLY A 62 20.12 -7.56 13.57
N ASN A 63 20.08 -6.23 13.48
CA ASN A 63 20.63 -5.33 14.51
C ASN A 63 19.68 -5.12 15.71
N GLY A 64 18.59 -5.89 15.81
CA GLY A 64 17.57 -5.74 16.87
C GLY A 64 16.62 -4.56 16.67
N GLU A 65 16.73 -3.82 15.57
CA GLU A 65 15.74 -2.83 15.16
C GLU A 65 14.46 -3.53 14.71
N GLN A 66 13.31 -2.98 15.09
CA GLN A 66 12.00 -3.49 14.70
C GLN A 66 11.20 -2.40 14.00
N TYR A 67 10.35 -2.80 13.07
CA TYR A 67 9.44 -1.93 12.36
C TYR A 67 8.04 -2.55 12.29
N MET A 68 7.03 -1.72 12.07
CA MET A 68 5.65 -2.19 11.88
C MET A 68 5.33 -2.27 10.39
N GLY A 69 4.87 -3.42 9.92
CA GLY A 69 4.61 -3.64 8.50
C GLY A 69 3.90 -4.95 8.21
N ALA A 70 3.66 -5.23 6.93
CA ALA A 70 3.12 -6.50 6.44
C ALA A 70 4.15 -7.20 5.56
N ASN A 71 3.99 -8.51 5.35
CA ASN A 71 4.95 -9.26 4.53
C ASN A 71 4.71 -8.95 3.04
N ASP A 72 5.77 -8.89 2.22
CA ASP A 72 5.66 -8.67 0.77
C ASP A 72 4.69 -9.63 0.07
N VAL A 73 4.61 -10.88 0.54
CA VAL A 73 3.70 -11.90 0.00
C VAL A 73 2.22 -11.50 0.13
N ASP A 74 1.89 -10.66 1.11
CA ASP A 74 0.52 -10.20 1.36
C ASP A 74 0.05 -9.25 0.25
N PHE A 75 0.97 -8.62 -0.49
CA PHE A 75 0.66 -7.69 -1.59
C PHE A 75 0.63 -8.36 -2.97
N ARG A 76 1.03 -9.64 -3.07
CA ARG A 76 1.01 -10.38 -4.34
C ARG A 76 -0.42 -10.62 -4.85
N GLY A 77 -0.57 -10.61 -6.16
CA GLY A 77 -1.83 -10.76 -6.88
C GLY A 77 -2.30 -9.47 -7.55
N THR A 78 -3.43 -9.51 -8.25
CA THR A 78 -3.97 -8.31 -8.91
C THR A 78 -4.46 -7.28 -7.90
N TRP A 79 -4.51 -6.02 -8.31
CA TRP A 79 -5.04 -4.95 -7.47
C TRP A 79 -6.48 -5.22 -7.01
N GLU A 80 -7.34 -5.76 -7.88
CA GLU A 80 -8.72 -6.13 -7.52
C GLU A 80 -8.78 -7.19 -6.42
N VAL A 81 -7.89 -8.19 -6.48
CA VAL A 81 -7.79 -9.22 -5.43
C VAL A 81 -7.30 -8.60 -4.13
N SER A 82 -6.31 -7.70 -4.19
CA SER A 82 -5.78 -7.02 -3.01
C SER A 82 -6.81 -6.09 -2.36
N LEU A 83 -7.61 -5.36 -3.14
CA LEU A 83 -8.70 -4.51 -2.63
C LEU A 83 -9.77 -5.32 -1.88
N GLY A 84 -9.98 -6.59 -2.23
CA GLY A 84 -10.89 -7.50 -1.54
C GLY A 84 -10.32 -8.20 -0.29
N LYS A 85 -9.02 -8.03 0.02
CA LYS A 85 -8.39 -8.59 1.22
C LYS A 85 -8.86 -7.87 2.47
N ASP A 86 -8.93 -8.62 3.56
CA ASP A 86 -9.04 -8.02 4.90
C ASP A 86 -7.69 -7.46 5.33
N VAL A 87 -7.72 -6.28 5.94
CA VAL A 87 -6.57 -5.64 6.57
C VAL A 87 -6.73 -5.75 8.07
N THR A 88 -5.68 -6.26 8.71
CA THR A 88 -5.65 -6.61 10.15
C THR A 88 -4.34 -6.16 10.78
N ARG A 89 -4.38 -5.89 12.08
CA ARG A 89 -3.24 -5.46 12.91
C ARG A 89 -3.05 -6.45 14.05
N GLU A 90 -1.83 -6.91 14.28
CA GLU A 90 -1.49 -7.64 15.49
C GLU A 90 -1.50 -6.73 16.73
N ARG A 91 -1.57 -7.35 17.92
CA ARG A 91 -1.46 -6.63 19.18
C ARG A 91 -0.11 -5.90 19.25
N GLY A 92 -0.17 -4.60 19.55
CA GLY A 92 1.02 -3.75 19.67
C GLY A 92 1.42 -3.02 18.39
N VAL A 93 0.73 -3.28 17.27
CA VAL A 93 0.87 -2.45 16.05
C VAL A 93 0.07 -1.17 16.24
N ASP A 94 0.78 -0.06 16.39
CA ASP A 94 0.24 1.29 16.55
C ASP A 94 0.35 2.07 15.23
N LEU A 95 -0.30 1.56 14.19
CA LEU A 95 -0.42 2.21 12.89
C LEU A 95 -1.85 2.67 12.68
N SER A 96 -2.02 3.94 12.32
CA SER A 96 -3.31 4.50 11.94
C SER A 96 -3.86 3.85 10.65
N ASP A 97 -5.12 4.10 10.33
CA ASP A 97 -5.71 3.66 9.07
C ASP A 97 -5.04 4.32 7.85
N THR A 98 -4.59 5.58 7.99
CA THR A 98 -3.87 6.29 6.94
C THR A 98 -2.44 5.77 6.74
N ASP A 99 -1.73 5.38 7.80
CA ASP A 99 -0.39 4.76 7.68
C ASP A 99 -0.49 3.43 6.92
N ILE A 100 -1.50 2.64 7.27
CA ILE A 100 -1.79 1.36 6.59
C ILE A 100 -2.15 1.60 5.13
N LEU A 101 -3.01 2.56 4.82
CA LEU A 101 -3.41 2.84 3.45
C LEU A 101 -2.24 3.36 2.61
N ALA A 102 -1.43 4.27 3.15
CA ALA A 102 -0.21 4.78 2.54
C ALA A 102 0.76 3.63 2.20
N ASN A 103 1.02 2.75 3.17
CA ASN A 103 1.87 1.57 2.95
C ASN A 103 1.27 0.62 1.90
N CYS A 104 -0.04 0.34 1.95
CA CYS A 104 -0.69 -0.53 0.99
C CYS A 104 -0.62 0.02 -0.44
N LEU A 105 -0.86 1.32 -0.62
CA LEU A 105 -0.78 1.96 -1.93
C LEU A 105 0.61 1.81 -2.54
N VAL A 106 1.65 2.16 -1.78
CA VAL A 106 3.05 2.06 -2.23
C VAL A 106 3.42 0.61 -2.54
N ASN A 107 3.14 -0.32 -1.62
CA ASN A 107 3.47 -1.73 -1.84
C ASN A 107 2.71 -2.35 -3.02
N LEU A 108 1.46 -1.96 -3.28
CA LEU A 108 0.74 -2.45 -4.45
C LEU A 108 1.29 -1.90 -5.77
N CYS A 109 1.87 -0.69 -5.78
CA CYS A 109 2.58 -0.17 -6.95
C CYS A 109 3.79 -1.02 -7.33
N PHE A 110 4.51 -1.59 -6.35
CA PHE A 110 5.77 -2.30 -6.59
C PHE A 110 5.67 -3.83 -6.54
N LEU A 111 4.78 -4.38 -5.72
CA LEU A 111 4.66 -5.82 -5.45
C LEU A 111 3.38 -6.44 -6.03
N GLY A 112 2.38 -5.60 -6.33
CA GLY A 112 1.11 -6.01 -6.90
C GLY A 112 1.18 -6.21 -8.42
N THR A 113 0.25 -6.99 -8.95
CA THR A 113 0.00 -7.06 -10.40
C THR A 113 -0.97 -5.94 -10.78
N TYR A 114 -0.42 -4.85 -11.32
CA TYR A 114 -1.18 -3.66 -11.69
C TYR A 114 -1.87 -3.79 -13.07
N PRO A 115 -2.95 -3.03 -13.33
CA PRO A 115 -3.59 -3.03 -14.65
C PRO A 115 -2.76 -2.25 -15.68
N LYS A 116 -2.90 -2.60 -16.97
CA LYS A 116 -2.10 -2.02 -18.08
C LYS A 116 -2.09 -0.49 -18.11
N GLU A 117 -3.18 0.15 -17.71
CA GLU A 117 -3.28 1.62 -17.66
C GLU A 117 -2.31 2.28 -16.67
N PHE A 118 -1.76 1.53 -15.71
CA PHE A 118 -0.76 2.00 -14.76
C PHE A 118 0.68 1.91 -15.29
N GLU A 119 0.92 1.15 -16.37
CA GLU A 119 2.27 0.81 -16.86
C GLU A 119 3.19 2.03 -17.03
N LYS A 120 2.68 3.12 -17.63
CA LYS A 120 3.47 4.35 -17.82
C LYS A 120 3.86 5.01 -16.49
N ALA A 121 2.92 5.08 -15.54
CA ALA A 121 3.16 5.66 -14.22
C ALA A 121 4.11 4.78 -13.40
N HIS A 122 3.98 3.45 -13.50
CA HIS A 122 4.93 2.52 -12.89
C HIS A 122 6.36 2.71 -13.40
N GLN A 123 6.54 2.90 -14.71
CA GLN A 123 7.86 3.21 -15.28
C GLN A 123 8.43 4.54 -14.77
N GLU A 124 7.59 5.51 -14.42
CA GLU A 124 8.03 6.76 -13.78
C GLU A 124 8.46 6.54 -12.32
N LEU A 125 7.80 5.64 -11.58
CA LEU A 125 8.20 5.26 -10.21
C LEU A 125 9.58 4.60 -10.16
N LEU A 126 9.95 3.84 -11.20
CA LEU A 126 11.23 3.13 -11.26
C LEU A 126 12.40 4.00 -11.74
N LYS A 127 12.14 5.25 -12.12
CA LYS A 127 13.21 6.17 -12.53
C LYS A 127 13.90 6.76 -11.29
N PRO A 128 15.25 6.77 -11.26
CA PRO A 128 16.02 7.30 -10.13
C PRO A 128 15.79 8.79 -9.89
#